data_AF-A0AA96DRQ4-F1
#
_entry.id   AF-A0AA96DRQ4-F1
#
_cell.length_a   1.000
_cell.length_b   1.000
_cell.length_c   1.000
_cell.angle_alpha   90.00
_cell.angle_beta   90.00
_cell.angle_gamma   90.00
#
_symmetry.space_group_name_H-M   'P 1'
#
loop_
_entity.id
_entity.type
_entity.pdbx_description
1 polymer ?
#
loop_
_entity_poly.entity_id
_entity_poly.type
_entity_poly.pdbx_seq_one_letter_code
_entity_poly.pdbx_strand_id
1 'polypeptide(L)'
;MKFNDKGFIFKFKDYTQVQIFSAGVAILDMKIYEDKVCKSTFKCQDLDTFNKENLSSTYPKNFLKSLFDKKDKEIVHKDIKNNILIKIKRD
;
A
#
# COMPACT_ATOMS: atom_id res chain seq x y z
N MET A 1 10.33 6.17 -22.22
CA MET A 1 9.19 6.31 -21.28
C MET A 1 9.75 6.40 -19.86
N LYS A 2 9.35 7.42 -19.09
CA LYS A 2 9.79 7.66 -17.70
C LYS A 2 9.09 6.68 -16.74
N PHE A 3 9.46 5.39 -16.80
CA PHE A 3 9.00 4.37 -15.83
C PHE A 3 9.69 4.49 -14.47
N ASN A 4 10.71 5.34 -14.39
CA ASN A 4 11.59 5.46 -13.25
C ASN A 4 10.88 5.86 -11.97
N ASP A 5 9.76 6.60 -12.05
CA ASP A 5 8.96 7.04 -10.89
C ASP A 5 7.51 6.55 -11.02
N LYS A 6 7.32 5.23 -11.04
CA LYS A 6 5.99 4.60 -11.09
C LYS A 6 5.83 3.52 -10.03
N GLY A 7 4.59 3.35 -9.60
CA GLY A 7 4.18 2.25 -8.73
C GLY A 7 3.43 1.17 -9.51
N PHE A 8 3.62 -0.08 -9.11
CA PHE A 8 2.93 -1.24 -9.66
C PHE A 8 2.12 -1.92 -8.55
N ILE A 9 0.88 -2.31 -8.87
CA ILE A 9 0.01 -3.06 -7.98
C ILE A 9 -0.28 -4.40 -8.67
N PHE A 10 0.25 -5.48 -8.12
CA PHE A 10 0.00 -6.84 -8.57
C PHE A 10 -1.02 -7.51 -7.65
N LYS A 11 -2.04 -8.13 -8.24
CA LYS A 11 -3.08 -8.85 -7.50
C LYS A 11 -2.88 -10.34 -7.70
N PHE A 12 -2.52 -11.05 -6.63
CA PHE A 12 -2.46 -12.50 -6.59
C PHE A 12 -3.66 -13.03 -5.81
N LYS A 13 -3.86 -14.36 -5.80
CA LYS A 13 -4.97 -14.98 -5.06
C LYS A 13 -4.88 -14.70 -3.55
N ASP A 14 -3.67 -14.78 -3.00
CA ASP A 14 -3.47 -14.76 -1.54
C ASP A 14 -2.96 -13.40 -1.02
N TYR A 15 -2.45 -12.54 -1.90
CA TYR A 15 -1.89 -11.25 -1.53
C TYR A 15 -1.94 -10.22 -2.65
N THR A 16 -1.96 -8.95 -2.26
CA THR A 16 -1.75 -7.81 -3.17
C THR A 16 -0.34 -7.27 -2.94
N GLN A 17 0.46 -7.17 -3.99
CA GLN A 17 1.82 -6.65 -3.93
C GLN A 17 1.86 -5.23 -4.51
N VAL A 18 2.46 -4.31 -3.77
CA VAL A 18 2.64 -2.91 -4.13
C VAL A 18 4.14 -2.63 -4.21
N GLN A 19 4.62 -2.28 -5.39
CA GLN A 19 6.01 -1.92 -5.62
C GLN A 19 6.10 -0.46 -6.08
N ILE A 20 7.05 0.30 -5.53
CA ILE A 20 7.35 1.65 -5.98
C ILE A 20 8.80 1.68 -6.43
N PHE A 21 9.01 2.13 -7.67
CA PHE A 21 10.34 2.35 -8.23
C PHE A 21 10.62 3.85 -8.24
N SER A 22 11.86 4.22 -7.89
CA SER A 22 12.41 5.55 -8.14
C SER A 22 13.76 5.40 -8.81
N ALA A 23 14.01 6.16 -9.89
CA ALA A 23 15.24 6.08 -10.68
C ALA A 23 15.62 4.64 -11.13
N GLY A 24 14.63 3.75 -11.31
CA GLY A 24 14.84 2.35 -11.70
C GLY A 24 15.19 1.40 -10.55
N VAL A 25 15.22 1.89 -9.30
CA VAL A 25 15.45 1.09 -8.09
C VAL A 25 14.13 0.90 -7.34
N ALA A 26 13.85 -0.31 -6.87
CA ALA A 26 12.70 -0.58 -6.01
C ALA A 26 12.95 0.03 -4.62
N ILE A 27 12.25 1.11 -4.30
CA ILE A 27 12.35 1.80 -3.00
C ILE A 27 11.30 1.30 -2.00
N LEU A 28 10.24 0.65 -2.49
CA LEU A 28 9.23 0.00 -1.68
C LEU A 28 8.81 -1.30 -2.37
N ASP A 29 8.80 -2.40 -1.62
CA ASP A 29 8.17 -3.65 -2.02
C ASP A 29 7.34 -4.16 -0.85
N MET A 30 6.02 -4.06 -0.98
CA MET A 30 5.09 -4.38 0.08
C MET A 30 4.14 -5.49 -0.39
N LYS A 31 4.02 -6.55 0.40
CA LYS A 31 3.03 -7.61 0.20
C LYS A 31 1.97 -7.52 1.29
N ILE A 32 0.72 -7.40 0.87
CA ILE A 32 -0.45 -7.22 1.74
C ILE A 32 -1.27 -8.51 1.68
N TYR A 33 -1.24 -9.27 2.78
CA TYR A 33 -2.03 -10.48 2.98
C TYR A 33 -3.33 -10.14 3.73
N GLU A 34 -4.17 -11.13 4.00
CA GLU A 34 -5.40 -10.97 4.80
C GLU A 34 -5.11 -10.63 6.27
N ASP A 35 -3.99 -11.12 6.79
CA ASP A 35 -3.63 -11.11 8.21
C ASP A 35 -2.42 -10.20 8.51
N LYS A 36 -1.54 -10.00 7.52
CA LYS A 36 -0.25 -9.32 7.72
C LYS A 36 0.20 -8.48 6.52
N VAL A 37 1.13 -7.57 6.79
CA VAL A 37 1.83 -6.76 5.78
C VAL A 37 3.33 -7.00 5.87
N CYS A 38 3.96 -7.31 4.75
CA CYS A 38 5.39 -7.53 4.65
C CYS A 38 6.03 -6.43 3.80
N LYS A 39 6.96 -5.64 4.38
CA LYS A 39 7.70 -4.56 3.68
C LYS A 39 8.97 -5.05 2.96
N SER A 40 9.29 -6.35 3.05
CA SER A 40 10.37 -7.08 2.38
C SER A 40 10.27 -8.58 2.75
N THR A 41 11.18 -9.44 2.27
CA THR A 41 11.19 -10.90 2.50
C THR A 41 11.21 -11.29 3.99
N PHE A 42 11.73 -10.43 4.88
CA PHE A 42 11.93 -10.76 6.30
C PHE A 42 11.28 -9.77 7.29
N LYS A 43 10.50 -8.80 6.82
CA LYS A 43 9.88 -7.78 7.69
C LYS A 43 8.36 -7.79 7.53
N CYS A 44 7.73 -8.82 8.10
CA CYS A 44 6.29 -8.96 8.19
C CYS A 44 5.80 -8.50 9.57
N GLN A 45 4.64 -7.86 9.58
CA GLN A 45 3.97 -7.38 10.78
C GLN A 45 2.46 -7.50 10.60
N ASP A 46 1.74 -7.63 11.70
CA ASP A 46 0.27 -7.69 11.68
C ASP A 46 -0.32 -6.35 11.20
N LEU A 47 -1.53 -6.42 10.62
CA LEU A 47 -2.21 -5.25 10.08
C LEU A 47 -2.43 -4.14 11.12
N ASP A 48 -2.72 -4.50 12.37
CA ASP A 48 -2.91 -3.53 13.47
C ASP A 48 -1.63 -2.76 13.77
N THR A 49 -0.51 -3.48 13.91
CA THR A 49 0.81 -2.91 14.17
C THR A 49 1.23 -2.01 13.02
N PHE A 50 1.04 -2.47 11.77
CA PHE A 50 1.32 -1.67 10.58
C PHE A 50 0.52 -0.36 10.59
N ASN A 51 -0.79 -0.44 10.84
CA ASN A 51 -1.68 0.73 10.86
C ASN A 51 -1.29 1.70 11.96
N LYS A 52 -0.96 1.20 13.16
CA LYS A 52 -0.52 2.04 14.28
C LYS A 52 0.80 2.77 14.01
N GLU A 53 1.76 2.10 13.35
CA GLU A 53 3.08 2.67 13.09
C GLU A 53 3.15 3.58 11.86
N ASN A 54 2.36 3.29 10.81
CA ASN A 54 2.51 3.93 9.50
C ASN A 54 1.28 4.74 9.07
N LEU A 55 0.13 4.47 9.65
CA LEU A 55 -1.13 5.15 9.37
C LEU A 55 -1.70 5.68 10.68
N SER A 56 -2.92 5.26 11.03
CA SER A 56 -3.56 5.51 12.31
C SER A 56 -4.10 4.22 12.88
N SER A 57 -4.03 4.08 14.21
CA SER A 57 -4.65 2.96 14.94
C SER A 57 -6.17 2.94 14.81
N THR A 58 -6.80 4.03 14.36
CA THR A 58 -8.24 4.10 14.14
C THR A 58 -8.69 3.45 12.84
N TYR A 59 -7.77 3.08 11.94
CA TYR A 59 -8.14 2.46 10.69
C TYR A 59 -8.48 0.97 10.84
N PRO A 60 -9.51 0.48 10.13
CA PRO A 60 -9.79 -0.95 10.07
C PRO A 60 -8.57 -1.74 9.57
N LYS A 61 -8.37 -2.94 10.10
CA LYS A 61 -7.27 -3.85 9.70
C LYS A 61 -7.16 -3.99 8.18
N ASN A 62 -8.31 -4.17 7.51
CA ASN A 62 -8.39 -4.41 6.08
C ASN A 62 -8.40 -3.12 5.24
N PHE A 63 -8.19 -1.95 5.84
CA PHE A 63 -8.22 -0.66 5.15
C PHE A 63 -7.23 -0.64 3.98
N LEU A 64 -5.96 -0.97 4.24
CA LEU A 64 -4.90 -0.92 3.23
C LEU A 64 -5.21 -1.84 2.03
N LYS A 65 -5.61 -3.09 2.32
CA LYS A 65 -6.00 -4.07 1.30
C LYS A 65 -7.17 -3.57 0.46
N SER A 66 -8.26 -3.14 1.12
CA SER A 66 -9.45 -2.63 0.42
C SER A 66 -9.15 -1.42 -0.47
N LEU A 67 -8.21 -0.56 -0.06
CA LEU A 67 -7.80 0.61 -0.82
C LEU A 67 -7.11 0.24 -2.13
N PHE A 68 -6.17 -0.71 -2.09
CA PHE A 68 -5.45 -1.16 -3.29
C PHE A 68 -6.30 -2.10 -4.17
N ASP A 69 -7.27 -2.78 -3.57
CA ASP A 69 -8.17 -3.69 -4.29
C ASP A 69 -9.25 -2.99 -5.10
N LYS A 70 -9.65 -1.75 -4.73
CA LYS A 70 -10.48 -0.88 -5.58
C LYS A 70 -9.89 -0.77 -6.98
N LYS A 71 -10.72 -0.71 -8.03
CA LYS A 71 -10.28 -0.62 -9.44
C LYS A 71 -10.45 0.76 -10.05
N ASP A 72 -10.87 1.75 -9.26
CA ASP A 72 -11.15 3.11 -9.73
C ASP A 72 -9.92 3.77 -10.37
N LYS A 73 -10.13 4.59 -11.39
CA LYS A 73 -9.02 5.28 -12.08
C LYS A 73 -8.24 6.23 -11.15
N GLU A 74 -8.95 6.87 -10.23
CA GLU A 74 -8.38 7.75 -9.23
C GLU A 74 -9.00 7.46 -7.87
N ILE A 75 -8.16 7.21 -6.87
CA ILE A 75 -8.55 7.03 -5.49
C ILE A 75 -7.86 8.11 -4.67
N VAL A 76 -8.63 8.89 -3.93
CA VAL A 76 -8.11 9.90 -3.00
C VAL A 76 -8.70 9.62 -1.62
N HIS A 77 -7.82 9.31 -0.67
CA HIS A 77 -8.15 9.20 0.74
C HIS A 77 -7.41 10.30 1.49
N LYS A 78 -8.16 11.25 2.06
CA LYS A 78 -7.61 12.36 2.84
C LYS A 78 -8.17 12.30 4.24
N ASP A 79 -7.29 12.06 5.21
CA ASP A 79 -7.62 12.10 6.63
C ASP A 79 -6.84 13.25 7.28
N ILE A 80 -7.57 14.33 7.55
CA ILE A 80 -7.02 15.56 8.12
C ILE A 80 -6.68 15.35 9.61
N LYS A 81 -7.41 14.48 10.33
CA LYS A 81 -7.20 14.27 11.77
C LYS A 81 -5.87 13.59 12.02
N ASN A 82 -5.51 12.63 11.16
CA ASN A 82 -4.26 11.88 11.26
C ASN A 82 -3.16 12.40 10.31
N ASN A 83 -3.40 13.51 9.58
CA ASN A 83 -2.48 14.06 8.57
C ASN A 83 -2.05 13.04 7.48
N ILE A 84 -2.99 12.20 7.02
CA ILE A 84 -2.72 11.15 6.04
C ILE A 84 -3.37 11.50 4.70
N LEU A 85 -2.57 11.43 3.63
CA LEU A 85 -3.05 11.54 2.25
C LEU A 85 -2.57 10.31 1.47
N ILE A 86 -3.52 9.53 0.95
CA ILE A 86 -3.23 8.44 0.03
C ILE A 86 -3.91 8.74 -1.29
N LYS A 87 -3.11 8.88 -2.34
CA LYS A 87 -3.58 9.12 -3.71
C LYS A 87 -3.06 8.03 -4.63
N ILE A 88 -3.97 7.32 -5.27
CA ILE A 88 -3.65 6.29 -6.28
C ILE A 88 -4.23 6.78 -7.60
N LYS A 89 -3.35 7.05 -8.58
CA LYS A 89 -3.74 7.40 -9.94
C LYS A 89 -3.28 6.28 -10.86
N ARG A 90 -4.23 5.64 -11.54
CA ARG A 90 -3.96 4.56 -12.49
C ARG A 90 -3.89 5.14 -13.90
N ASP A 91 -2.88 4.72 -14.65
CA ASP A 91 -2.75 5.02 -16.07
C ASP A 91 -3.76 4.21 -16.89
#